data_AF-A0A972Z7B0-F1
#
_entry.id   AF-A0A972Z7B0-F1
#
_cell.length_a   1.000
_cell.length_b   1.000
_cell.length_c   1.000
_cell.angle_alpha   90.00
_cell.angle_beta   90.00
_cell.angle_gamma   90.00
#
_symmetry.space_group_name_H-M   'P 1'
#
loop_
_entity.id
_entity.type
_entity.pdbx_description
1 polymer ?
#
loop_
_entity_poly.entity_id
_entity_poly.type
_entity_poly.pdbx_seq_one_letter_code
_entity_poly.pdbx_strand_id
1 'polypeptide(L)' 'MDELIEELRRVMEDRRLSAITASRFIEVSSRQVYRWLKYEHRPTLIFRKMIKRGIERMKKLP' A
#
# COMPACT_ATOMS: atom_id res chain seq x y z
N MET A 1 13.74 -0.21 8.42
CA MET A 1 12.30 -0.38 8.14
C MET A 1 11.97 0.46 6.91
N ASP A 2 11.10 0.01 5.99
CA ASP A 2 10.80 0.79 4.77
C ASP A 2 9.68 1.80 5.08
N GLU A 3 10.03 3.09 5.17
CA GLU A 3 9.10 4.15 5.57
C GLU A 3 7.84 4.21 4.72
N LEU A 4 7.95 3.89 3.42
CA LEU A 4 6.81 3.89 2.50
C LEU A 4 5.81 2.77 2.83
N ILE A 5 6.31 1.62 3.28
CA ILE A 5 5.47 0.48 3.67
C ILE A 5 4.81 0.74 5.03
N GLU A 6 5.51 1.39 5.96
CA GLU A 6 4.91 1.85 7.22
C GLU A 6 3.81 2.89 6.98
N GLU A 7 4.03 3.84 6.07
CA GLU A 7 2.99 4.80 5.69
C GLU A 7 1.77 4.10 5.06
N LEU A 8 2.01 3.13 4.16
CA LEU A 8 0.94 2.31 3.60
C LEU A 8 0.14 1.60 4.70
N ARG A 9 0.82 0.96 5.66
CA ARG A 9 0.17 0.28 6.79
C ARG A 9 -0.68 1.24 7.60
N ARG A 10 -0.14 2.39 8.00
CA ARG A 10 -0.86 3.40 8.79
C ARG A 10 -2.12 3.88 8.10
N VAL A 11 -2.03 4.23 6.81
CA VAL A 11 -3.20 4.70 6.05
C VAL A 11 -4.25 3.61 5.91
N MET A 12 -3.83 2.36 5.75
CA MET A 12 -4.76 1.23 5.73
C MET A 12 -5.47 1.05 7.08
N GLU A 13 -4.76 1.17 8.20
CA GLU A 13 -5.35 1.08 9.55
C GLU A 13 -6.31 2.25 9.83
N ASP A 14 -5.87 3.49 9.58
CA ASP A 14 -6.67 4.71 9.79
C ASP A 14 -7.98 4.68 9.00
N ARG A 15 -7.91 4.20 7.75
CA ARG A 15 -9.06 4.11 6.84
C ARG A 15 -9.77 2.75 6.89
N ARG A 16 -9.37 1.84 7.79
CA ARG A 16 -9.91 0.47 7.94
C ARG A 16 -9.97 -0.30 6.61
N LEU A 17 -8.94 -0.14 5.79
CA LEU A 17 -8.84 -0.75 4.46
C LEU A 17 -8.16 -2.11 4.52
N SER A 18 -8.77 -3.09 3.85
CA SER A 18 -8.13 -4.38 3.62
C SER A 18 -7.01 -4.28 2.57
N ALA A 19 -6.08 -5.25 2.57
CA ALA A 19 -5.09 -5.37 1.51
C ALA A 19 -5.72 -5.56 0.11
N ILE A 20 -6.92 -6.16 0.04
CA ILE A 20 -7.69 -6.30 -1.20
C ILE A 20 -8.14 -4.92 -1.70
N THR A 21 -8.64 -4.08 -0.79
CA THR A 21 -9.07 -2.73 -1.13
C THR A 21 -7.88 -1.86 -1.52
N ALA A 22 -6.79 -1.89 -0.74
CA ALA A 22 -5.56 -1.15 -1.02
C ALA A 22 -4.96 -1.52 -2.38
N SER A 23 -5.01 -2.80 -2.76
CA SER A 23 -4.46 -3.26 -4.04
C SER A 23 -5.18 -2.65 -5.25
N ARG A 24 -6.47 -2.30 -5.12
CA ARG A 24 -7.21 -1.58 -6.17
C ARG A 24 -6.74 -0.13 -6.34
N PHE A 25 -6.33 0.53 -5.25
CA PHE A 25 -5.76 1.88 -5.31
C PHE A 25 -4.35 1.92 -5.87
N ILE A 26 -3.57 0.87 -5.59
CA ILE A 26 -2.16 0.73 -6.00
C ILE A 26 -2.04 0.05 -7.37
N GLU A 27 -3.12 -0.56 -7.88
CA GLU A 27 -3.19 -1.25 -9.17
C GLU A 27 -2.28 -2.48 -9.24
N VAL A 28 -2.28 -3.28 -8.17
CA VAL A 28 -1.52 -4.54 -8.06
C VAL A 28 -2.38 -5.66 -7.46
N SER A 29 -1.85 -6.88 -7.39
CA SER A 29 -2.53 -7.98 -6.70
C SER A 29 -2.50 -7.78 -5.18
N SER A 30 -3.56 -8.22 -4.51
CA SER A 30 -3.66 -8.20 -3.03
C SER A 30 -2.53 -9.00 -2.37
N ARG A 31 -2.10 -10.11 -3.00
CA ARG A 31 -0.94 -10.91 -2.55
C ARG A 31 0.34 -10.09 -2.54
N GLN A 32 0.56 -9.24 -3.54
CA GLN A 32 1.74 -8.38 -3.59
C GLN A 32 1.73 -7.36 -2.44
N VAL A 33 0.57 -6.76 -2.16
CA VAL A 33 0.39 -5.87 -1.00
C VAL A 33 0.70 -6.59 0.31
N TYR A 34 0.18 -7.81 0.50
CA TYR A 34 0.50 -8.63 1.67
C TYR A 34 1.99 -8.89 1.85
N ARG A 35 2.70 -9.24 0.78
CA ARG A 35 4.16 -9.48 0.82
C ARG A 35 4.93 -8.24 1.25
N TRP A 36 4.51 -7.06 0.80
CA TRP A 36 5.11 -5.80 1.23
C TRP A 36 4.84 -5.53 2.71
N LEU A 37 3.58 -5.67 3.15
CA LEU A 37 3.20 -5.43 4.55
C LEU A 37 3.89 -6.39 5.54
N LYS A 38 4.24 -7.60 5.10
CA LYS A 38 5.02 -8.58 5.86
C LYS A 38 6.54 -8.45 5.70
N TYR A 39 7.01 -7.47 4.94
CA TYR A 39 8.44 -7.29 4.64
C TYR A 39 9.12 -8.45 3.91
N GLU A 40 8.35 -9.37 3.32
CA GLU A 40 8.88 -10.52 2.59
C GLU A 40 9.58 -10.08 1.29
N HIS A 41 9.09 -9.00 0.67
CA HIS A 41 9.64 -8.44 -0.57
C HIS A 41 9.72 -6.92 -0.47
N ARG A 42 10.81 -6.32 -1.00
CA ARG A 42 10.87 -4.86 -1.17
C ARG A 42 10.23 -4.45 -2.51
N PRO A 43 9.41 -3.38 -2.53
CA PRO A 43 8.88 -2.86 -3.78
C PRO A 43 10.00 -2.25 -4.64
N THR A 44 9.97 -2.56 -5.94
CA THR A 44 10.84 -1.92 -6.94
C THR A 44 10.50 -0.43 -7.08
N LEU A 45 11.35 0.35 -7.76
CA LEU A 45 11.11 1.78 -7.98
C LEU A 45 9.76 2.08 -8.64
N ILE A 46 9.31 1.25 -9.57
CA ILE A 46 8.00 1.38 -10.22
C ILE A 46 6.88 1.18 -9.19
N PHE A 47 6.94 0.09 -8.43
CA PHE A 47 5.93 -0.18 -7.39
C PHE A 47 5.92 0.87 -6.29
N ARG A 48 7.08 1.43 -5.90
CA ARG A 48 7.13 2.55 -4.95
C ARG A 48 6.33 3.76 -5.44
N LYS A 49 6.44 4.12 -6.73
CA LYS A 49 5.64 5.20 -7.33
C LYS A 49 4.14 4.89 -7.29
N MET A 50 3.76 3.64 -7.59
CA MET A 50 2.37 3.19 -7.53
C MET A 50 1.82 3.22 -6.10
N ILE A 51 2.60 2.75 -5.12
CA ILE A 51 2.21 2.78 -3.70
C ILE A 51 1.96 4.21 -3.25
N LYS A 52 2.86 5.16 -3.57
CA LYS A 52 2.67 6.58 -3.24
C LYS A 52 1.36 7.14 -3.79
N ARG A 53 1.08 6.91 -5.08
CA ARG A 53 -0.19 7.33 -5.72
C ARG A 53 -1.40 6.66 -5.07
N GLY A 54 -1.31 5.37 -4.75
CA GLY A 54 -2.36 4.63 -4.06
C GLY A 54 -2.65 5.22 -2.67
N ILE A 55 -1.61 5.53 -1.90
CA ILE A 55 -1.71 6.18 -0.60
C ILE A 55 -2.42 7.54 -0.70
N GLU A 56 -2.01 8.39 -1.64
CA GLU A 56 -2.66 9.69 -1.86
C GLU A 56 -4.15 9.56 -2.18
N ARG A 57 -4.54 8.54 -2.96
CA ARG A 57 -5.95 8.25 -3.26
C ARG A 57 -6.70 7.74 -2.03
N MET A 58 -6.11 6.84 -1.24
CA MET A 58 -6.72 6.31 -0.02
C MET A 58 -6.94 7.41 1.03
N LYS A 59 -5.99 8.35 1.17
CA LYS A 59 -6.13 9.49 2.09
C LYS A 59 -7.26 10.45 1.72
N LYS A 60 -7.71 10.47 0.46
CA LYS A 60 -8.82 11.30 -0.04
C LYS A 60 -10.20 10.64 0.10
N LEU A 61 -10.28 9.43 0.65
CA LEU A 61 -11.57 8.83 0.96
C LEU A 61 -12.32 9.70 1.97
N PRO A 62 -13.64 9.93 1.75
CA PRO A 62 -14.48 10.66 2.69
C PRO A 62 -14.51 9.98 4.06
#